data_AF-A0A523Y4V1-F1
#
_entry.id   AF-A0A523Y4V1-F1
#
_cell.length_a   1.000
_cell.length_b   1.000
_cell.length_c   1.000
_cell.angle_alpha   90.00
_cell.angle_beta   90.00
_cell.angle_gamma   90.00
#
_symmetry.space_group_name_H-M   'P 1'
#
loop_
_entity.id
_entity.type
_entity.pdbx_description
1 polymer ?
#
loop_
_entity_poly.entity_id
_entity_poly.type
_entity_poly.pdbx_seq_one_letter_code
_entity_poly.pdbx_strand_id
1 'polypeptide(L)' 'IHLAAAEGHPASVMDMSFANQAFCAEYMFNLKERIAPGVYPVPQEIDWEVGRLKLFSMGITIDKLTKEQGQYLESWEWGT' A
#
# COMPACT_ATOMS: atom_id res chain seq x y z
N ILE A 1 8.49 11.14 -24.03
CA ILE A 1 7.57 11.02 -25.19
C ILE A 1 6.12 10.74 -24.73
N HIS A 2 5.88 9.88 -23.73
CA HIS A 2 4.52 9.55 -23.26
C HIS A 2 3.69 10.73 -22.70
N LEU A 3 4.32 11.69 -22.02
CA LEU A 3 3.68 12.92 -21.50
C LEU A 3 3.62 14.09 -22.51
N ALA A 4 4.41 14.01 -23.59
CA ALA A 4 4.56 15.10 -24.56
C ALA A 4 3.81 14.86 -25.88
N ALA A 5 3.35 13.62 -26.12
CA ALA A 5 2.67 13.21 -27.35
C ALA A 5 1.43 12.32 -27.10
N ALA A 6 1.02 12.12 -25.84
CA ALA A 6 -0.18 11.37 -25.40
C ALA A 6 -0.66 11.86 -24.01
N GLU A 7 -1.80 11.37 -23.51
CA GLU A 7 -2.44 11.80 -22.24
C GLU A 7 -1.77 11.31 -20.94
N GLY A 8 -0.57 10.71 -21.01
CA GLY A 8 0.09 10.11 -19.84
C GLY A 8 -0.55 8.79 -19.40
N HIS A 9 -0.30 8.37 -18.15
CA HIS A 9 -0.89 7.15 -17.62
C HIS A 9 -2.40 7.36 -17.38
N PRO A 10 -3.26 6.36 -17.68
CA PRO A 10 -4.67 6.43 -17.33
C PRO A 10 -4.87 6.82 -15.86
N ALA A 11 -5.90 7.61 -15.57
CA ALA A 11 -6.20 8.05 -14.20
C ALA A 11 -6.27 6.89 -13.19
N SER A 12 -6.65 5.70 -13.65
CA SER A 12 -6.70 4.46 -12.88
C SER A 12 -5.33 3.88 -12.46
N VAL A 13 -4.22 4.40 -12.95
CA VAL A 13 -2.86 4.01 -12.56
C VAL A 13 -2.19 5.12 -11.74
N MET A 14 -2.56 6.38 -12.00
CA MET A 14 -2.05 7.55 -11.27
C MET A 14 -2.66 7.70 -9.86
N ASP A 15 -3.87 7.18 -9.64
CA ASP A 15 -4.55 7.23 -8.34
C ASP A 15 -3.72 6.62 -7.19
N MET A 16 -3.08 5.48 -7.42
CA MET A 16 -2.20 4.83 -6.43
C MET A 16 -0.95 5.67 -6.14
N SER A 17 -0.41 6.35 -7.15
CA SER A 17 0.76 7.22 -6.97
C SER A 17 0.42 8.46 -6.12
N PHE A 18 -0.72 9.10 -6.38
CA PHE A 18 -1.19 10.24 -5.57
C PHE A 18 -1.59 9.81 -4.15
N ALA A 19 -2.18 8.63 -3.98
CA ALA A 19 -2.48 8.09 -2.66
C ALA A 19 -1.21 7.86 -1.83
N ASN A 20 -0.17 7.25 -2.43
CA ASN A 20 1.14 7.09 -1.79
C ASN A 20 1.74 8.45 -1.38
N GLN A 21 1.70 9.45 -2.27
CA GLN A 21 2.21 10.80 -1.96
C GLN A 21 1.45 11.46 -0.80
N ALA A 22 0.13 11.32 -0.76
CA ALA A 22 -0.70 11.88 0.31
C ALA A 22 -0.40 11.24 1.67
N PHE A 23 -0.37 9.90 1.74
CA PHE A 23 -0.06 9.20 2.98
C PHE A 23 1.38 9.41 3.44
N CYS A 24 2.35 9.45 2.53
CA CYS A 24 3.73 9.79 2.91
C CYS A 24 3.85 11.22 3.45
N ALA A 25 3.10 12.19 2.89
CA ALA A 25 3.09 13.56 3.41
C ALA A 25 2.52 13.60 4.84
N GLU A 26 1.42 12.89 5.10
CA GLU A 26 0.85 12.74 6.45
C GLU A 26 1.83 12.07 7.42
N TYR A 27 2.44 10.96 7.01
CA TYR A 27 3.42 10.22 7.79
C TYR A 27 4.61 11.09 8.20
N MET A 28 5.18 11.82 7.24
CA MET A 28 6.28 12.75 7.50
C MET A 28 5.85 13.90 8.42
N PHE A 29 4.63 14.42 8.26
CA PHE A 29 4.11 15.47 9.12
C PHE A 29 3.97 15.00 10.58
N ASN A 30 3.46 13.79 10.79
CA ASN A 30 3.27 13.19 12.11
C ASN A 30 4.60 12.81 12.79
N LEU A 31 5.64 12.51 12.01
CA LEU A 31 6.95 12.09 12.50
C LEU A 31 8.04 13.16 12.34
N LYS A 32 7.68 14.40 12.03
CA LYS A 32 8.61 15.49 11.67
C LYS A 32 9.74 15.72 12.67
N GLU A 33 9.52 15.46 13.96
CA GLU A 33 10.53 15.64 15.02
C GLU A 33 11.46 14.43 15.21
N ARG A 34 11.13 13.29 14.57
CA ARG A 34 11.82 12.00 14.72
C ARG A 34 12.53 11.53 13.46
N ILE A 35 12.32 12.21 12.33
CA ILE A 35 12.92 11.87 11.04
C ILE A 35 14.11 12.80 10.78
N ALA A 36 15.29 12.23 10.61
CA ALA A 36 16.48 12.96 10.20
C ALA A 36 16.42 13.27 8.69
N PRO A 37 17.19 14.27 8.20
CA PRO A 37 17.30 14.50 6.77
C PRO A 37 17.84 13.25 6.05
N GLY A 38 17.14 12.78 5.02
CA GLY A 38 17.50 11.58 4.28
C GLY A 38 16.45 11.16 3.26
N VAL A 39 16.75 10.09 2.52
CA VAL A 39 15.81 9.42 1.62
C VAL A 39 15.35 8.14 2.29
N TYR A 40 14.04 8.00 2.44
CA TYR A 40 13.42 6.86 3.09
C TYR A 40 12.53 6.12 2.10
N PRO A 41 12.46 4.77 2.16
CA PRO A 41 11.44 4.03 1.43
C PRO A 41 10.05 4.35 1.97
N VAL A 42 9.03 4.12 1.17
CA VAL A 42 7.64 4.17 1.62
C VAL A 42 7.44 3.09 2.69
N PRO A 43 6.88 3.42 3.87
CA PRO A 43 6.48 2.43 4.87
C PRO A 43 5.57 1.35 4.29
N GLN A 44 5.78 0.10 4.68
CA GLN A 44 5.05 -1.05 4.13
C GLN A 44 3.55 -0.96 4.40
N GLU A 45 3.16 -0.40 5.55
CA GLU A 45 1.77 -0.20 5.95
C GLU A 45 1.04 0.78 5.02
N ILE A 46 1.75 1.81 4.53
CA ILE A 46 1.19 2.76 3.57
C ILE A 46 0.95 2.07 2.22
N ASP A 47 1.93 1.28 1.76
CA ASP A 47 1.81 0.57 0.48
C ASP A 47 0.67 -0.45 0.50
N TRP A 48 0.51 -1.18 1.62
CA TRP A 48 -0.63 -2.07 1.84
C TRP A 48 -1.97 -1.35 1.86
N GLU A 49 -2.05 -0.19 2.51
CA GLU A 49 -3.28 0.58 2.59
C GLU A 49 -3.69 1.14 1.23
N VAL A 50 -2.73 1.63 0.42
CA VAL A 50 -2.98 2.06 -0.97
C VAL A 50 -3.51 0.90 -1.81
N GLY A 51 -2.90 -0.28 -1.70
CA GLY A 51 -3.38 -1.49 -2.38
C GLY A 51 -4.80 -1.88 -1.95
N ARG A 52 -5.09 -1.85 -0.64
CA ARG A 52 -6.42 -2.12 -0.09
C ARG A 52 -7.47 -1.14 -0.61
N LEU A 53 -7.18 0.16 -0.61
CA LEU A 53 -8.07 1.20 -1.10
C LEU A 53 -8.31 1.07 -2.61
N LYS A 54 -7.28 0.69 -3.38
CA LYS A 54 -7.43 0.42 -4.82
C LYS A 54 -8.42 -0.70 -5.07
N LEU A 55 -8.23 -1.85 -4.43
CA LEU A 55 -9.13 -3.00 -4.56
C LEU A 55 -10.56 -2.64 -4.12
N PHE A 56 -10.70 -1.93 -3.01
CA PHE A 56 -11.98 -1.44 -2.54
C PHE A 56 -12.68 -0.52 -3.56
N SER A 57 -11.96 0.42 -4.18
CA SER A 57 -12.51 1.30 -5.22
C SER A 57 -12.98 0.55 -6.47
N MET A 58 -12.43 -0.64 -6.72
CA MET A 58 -12.82 -1.54 -7.80
C MET A 58 -13.95 -2.51 -7.41
N GLY A 59 -14.47 -2.42 -6.16
CA GLY A 59 -15.46 -3.34 -5.62
C GLY A 59 -14.91 -4.72 -5.28
N ILE A 60 -13.58 -4.87 -5.18
CA ILE A 60 -12.91 -6.12 -4.82
C ILE A 60 -12.69 -6.15 -3.31
N THR A 61 -13.18 -7.20 -2.65
CA THR A 61 -12.97 -7.45 -1.22
C THR A 61 -11.86 -8.47 -1.01
N ILE A 62 -10.96 -8.19 -0.06
CA ILE A 62 -9.98 -9.16 0.43
C ILE A 62 -10.63 -9.92 1.59
N ASP A 63 -10.60 -11.24 1.52
CA ASP A 63 -11.04 -12.12 2.60
C ASP A 63 -10.08 -12.07 3.80
N LYS A 64 -10.53 -12.62 4.93
CA LYS A 64 -9.72 -12.72 6.14
C LYS A 64 -9.57 -14.19 6.46
N LEU A 65 -8.33 -14.59 6.81
CA LEU A 65 -8.07 -15.93 7.30
C LEU A 65 -8.97 -16.22 8.51
N THR A 66 -9.57 -17.41 8.53
CA THR A 66 -10.21 -17.91 9.74
C THR A 66 -9.16 -18.18 10.81
N LYS A 67 -9.59 -18.31 12.07
CA LYS A 67 -8.67 -18.61 13.17
C LYS A 67 -7.92 -19.92 12.93
N GLU A 68 -8.61 -20.92 12.38
CA GLU A 68 -8.06 -22.22 12.03
C GLU A 68 -7.04 -22.10 10.90
N GLN A 69 -7.32 -21.30 9.86
CA GLN A 69 -6.37 -21.06 8.76
C GLN A 69 -5.11 -20.32 9.24
N GLY A 70 -5.25 -19.34 10.14
CA GLY A 70 -4.12 -18.66 10.76
C GLY A 70 -3.27 -19.60 11.62
N GLN A 71 -3.91 -20.41 12.46
CA GLN A 71 -3.23 -21.42 13.29
C GLN A 71 -2.49 -22.45 12.43
N TYR A 72 -3.08 -22.90 11.33
CA TYR A 72 -2.46 -23.84 10.40
C TYR A 72 -1.18 -23.26 9.77
N LEU A 73 -1.19 -21.98 9.36
CA LEU A 73 -0.02 -21.30 8.80
C LEU A 73 1.12 -21.10 9.81
N GLU A 74 0.80 -20.91 11.09
CA GLU A 74 1.78 -20.68 12.15
C GLU A 74 2.32 -22.00 12.76
N SER A 75 1.59 -23.10 12.63
CA SER A 75 1.98 -24.38 13.24
C SER A 75 2.93 -25.20 12.35
N TRP A 76 4.17 -25.40 12.83
CA TRP A 76 5.11 -26.38 12.25
C TRP A 76 4.72 -27.85 12.51
N GLU A 77 3.76 -28.11 13.40
CA GLU A 77 3.30 -29.46 13.76
C GLU A 77 2.28 -30.07 12.78
N TRP A 78 1.73 -29.27 11.86
CA TRP A 78 0.75 -29.70 10.85
C TRP A 78 1.34 -29.78 9.43
N GLY A 79 2.66 -29.89 9.32
CA GLY A 79 3.37 -30.15 8.06
C GLY A 79 3.80 -31.61 7.97
N THR A 80 3.45 -32.27 6.85
CA THR A 80 4.18 -33.45 6.35
C THR A 80 5.60 -33.08 5.95
#